data_AF-A0A497LLH8-F1
#
_entry.id   AF-A0A497LLH8-F1
#
_cell.length_a   1.000
_cell.length_b   1.000
_cell.length_c   1.000
_cell.angle_alpha   90.00
_cell.angle_beta   90.00
_cell.angle_gamma   90.00
#
_symmetry.space_group_name_H-M   'P 1'
#
loop_
_entity.id
_entity.type
_entity.pdbx_description
1 polymer ?
#
loop_
_entity_poly.entity_id
_entity_poly.type
_entity_poly.pdbx_seq_one_letter_code
_entity_poly.pdbx_strand_id
1 'polypeptide(L)'
;DIRHVMLVADIMTSTGEVQQIGRHGVSGKKSSVLARAAFEITVPNIVEASVKGEKDPLEGVTENVIVGQSIPIGTGLVELYMSTSKLKREKK
;
A
#
# COMPACT_ATOMS: atom_id res chain seq x y z
N ASP A 1 18.05 11.04 13.12
CA ASP A 1 16.96 12.03 13.25
C ASP A 1 15.83 11.41 14.05
N ILE A 2 15.30 12.12 15.05
CA ILE A 2 14.26 11.61 15.95
C ILE A 2 12.92 11.31 15.24
N ARG A 3 12.66 11.96 14.10
CA ARG A 3 11.43 11.80 13.31
C ARG A 3 11.21 10.35 12.84
N HIS A 4 12.28 9.63 12.50
CA HIS A 4 12.16 8.23 12.09
C HIS A 4 11.75 7.32 13.25
N VAL A 5 12.32 7.55 14.44
CA VAL A 5 12.01 6.75 15.62
C VAL A 5 10.59 7.03 16.10
N MET A 6 10.16 8.29 16.08
CA MET A 6 8.77 8.66 16.40
C MET A 6 7.78 7.98 15.45
N LEU A 7 8.02 8.03 14.13
CA LEU A 7 7.13 7.37 13.17
C LEU A 7 7.01 5.86 13.40
N VAL A 8 8.13 5.19 13.71
CA VAL A 8 8.11 3.76 14.04
C VAL A 8 7.33 3.49 15.33
N ALA A 9 7.53 4.32 16.35
CA ALA A 9 6.81 4.20 17.62
C ALA A 9 5.31 4.41 17.45
N ASP A 10 4.90 5.41 16.66
CA ASP A 10 3.49 5.68 16.34
C ASP A 10 2.85 4.49 15.63
N ILE A 11 3.52 3.91 14.63
CA ILE A 11 3.03 2.73 13.91
C ILE A 11 2.87 1.54 14.87
N MET A 12 3.85 1.30 15.74
CA MET A 12 3.82 0.19 16.71
C MET A 12 2.73 0.36 17.79
N THR A 13 2.26 1.58 18.06
CA THR A 13 1.32 1.86 19.16
C THR A 13 -0.06 2.34 18.69
N SER A 14 -0.28 2.42 17.38
CA SER A 14 -1.52 2.94 16.76
C SER A 14 -2.82 2.25 17.21
N THR A 15 -2.76 1.00 17.67
CA THR A 15 -3.95 0.25 18.14
C THR A 15 -4.21 0.36 19.64
N GLY A 16 -3.43 1.16 20.37
CA GLY A 16 -3.51 1.27 21.84
C GLY A 16 -2.70 0.22 22.61
N GLU A 17 -2.05 -0.71 21.91
CA GLU A 17 -1.11 -1.70 22.47
C GLU A 17 0.17 -1.71 21.64
N VAL A 18 1.29 -2.10 22.24
CA VAL A 18 2.57 -2.19 21.54
C VAL A 18 2.59 -3.44 20.66
N GLN A 19 2.63 -3.25 19.35
CA GLN A 19 2.71 -4.32 18.35
C GLN A 19 4.12 -4.48 17.81
N GLN A 20 4.52 -5.75 17.59
CA GLN A 20 5.75 -6.06 16.86
C GLN A 20 5.62 -5.69 15.37
N ILE A 21 6.73 -5.39 14.70
CA ILE A 21 6.73 -5.09 13.26
C ILE A 21 6.54 -6.35 12.40
N GLY A 22 6.88 -7.53 12.90
CA GLY A 22 6.83 -8.80 12.15
C GLY A 22 5.43 -9.31 11.81
N ARG A 23 5.36 -10.55 11.30
CA ARG A 23 4.12 -11.19 10.82
C ARG A 23 3.03 -11.36 11.90
N HIS A 24 3.39 -11.34 13.17
CA HIS A 24 2.44 -11.46 14.28
C HIS A 24 1.94 -10.10 14.78
N GLY A 25 2.38 -9.00 14.15
CA GLY A 25 1.93 -7.65 14.47
C GLY A 25 1.65 -6.85 13.20
N VAL A 26 2.30 -5.70 13.04
CA VAL A 26 1.97 -4.69 12.01
C VAL A 26 2.00 -5.28 10.60
N SER A 27 3.02 -6.07 10.24
CA SER A 27 3.15 -6.59 8.86
C SER A 27 2.14 -7.69 8.52
N GLY A 28 1.71 -8.48 9.52
CA GLY A 28 0.70 -9.52 9.30
C GLY A 28 -0.73 -9.01 9.27
N LYS A 29 -0.97 -7.80 9.79
CA LYS A 29 -2.28 -7.14 9.80
C LYS A 29 -2.51 -6.23 8.57
N LYS A 30 -1.62 -6.26 7.57
CA LYS A 30 -1.85 -5.55 6.31
C LYS A 30 -3.14 -6.05 5.64
N SER A 31 -3.93 -5.13 5.09
CA SER A 31 -5.18 -5.44 4.40
C SER A 31 -4.96 -6.24 3.12
N SER A 32 -3.91 -5.90 2.35
CA SER A 32 -3.59 -6.61 1.11
C SER A 32 -3.13 -8.05 1.36
N VAL A 33 -3.73 -8.98 0.63
CA VAL A 33 -3.39 -10.40 0.62
C VAL A 33 -1.99 -10.58 0.03
N LEU A 34 -1.71 -9.90 -1.09
CA LEU A 34 -0.41 -9.95 -1.74
C LEU A 34 0.68 -9.37 -0.85
N ALA A 35 0.40 -8.27 -0.13
CA ALA A 35 1.34 -7.68 0.80
C ALA A 35 1.66 -8.59 2.00
N ARG A 36 0.67 -9.30 2.55
CA ARG A 36 0.89 -10.31 3.61
C ARG A 36 1.71 -11.49 3.10
N ALA A 37 1.32 -12.05 1.94
CA ALA A 37 1.97 -13.22 1.35
C ALA A 37 3.42 -12.96 0.90
N ALA A 38 3.74 -11.72 0.51
CA ALA A 38 5.09 -11.31 0.12
C ALA A 38 6.04 -11.08 1.31
N PHE A 39 5.52 -10.84 2.52
CA PHE A 39 6.34 -10.63 3.72
C PHE A 39 6.79 -11.98 4.31
N GLU A 40 5.85 -12.84 4.71
CA GLU A 40 6.11 -14.19 5.22
C GLU A 40 4.90 -15.14 5.02
N ILE A 41 5.13 -16.45 5.09
CA ILE A 41 4.10 -17.50 5.04
C ILE A 41 3.20 -17.38 3.78
N THR A 42 3.82 -17.40 2.60
CA THR A 42 3.15 -17.13 1.31
C THR A 42 1.98 -18.07 1.01
N VAL A 43 2.20 -19.39 1.08
CA VAL A 43 1.18 -20.38 0.65
C VAL A 43 -0.05 -20.34 1.55
N PRO A 44 0.06 -20.41 2.89
CA PRO A 44 -1.12 -20.35 3.76
C PRO A 44 -1.93 -19.04 3.61
N ASN A 45 -1.27 -17.89 3.46
CA ASN A 45 -1.96 -16.61 3.25
C ASN A 45 -2.80 -16.62 1.96
N ILE A 46 -2.27 -17.13 0.86
CA ILE A 46 -3.00 -17.21 -0.42
C ILE A 46 -4.17 -18.21 -0.32
N VAL A 47 -3.95 -19.37 0.32
CA VAL A 47 -4.99 -20.39 0.48
C VAL A 47 -6.13 -19.88 1.34
N GLU A 48 -5.83 -19.26 2.48
CA GLU A 48 -6.84 -18.72 3.38
C GLU A 48 -7.67 -17.62 2.71
N ALA A 49 -7.00 -16.68 2.02
CA ALA A 49 -7.67 -15.63 1.26
C ALA A 49 -8.57 -16.21 0.16
N SER A 50 -8.12 -17.26 -0.53
CA SER A 50 -8.88 -17.93 -1.59
C SER A 50 -10.14 -18.62 -1.04
N VAL A 51 -10.03 -19.29 0.12
CA VAL A 51 -11.17 -19.93 0.80
C VAL A 51 -12.20 -18.88 1.27
N LYS A 52 -11.73 -17.73 1.76
CA LYS A 52 -12.59 -16.63 2.21
C LYS A 52 -13.15 -15.78 1.06
N GLY A 53 -12.62 -15.93 -0.16
CA GLY A 53 -12.96 -15.08 -1.30
C GLY A 53 -12.53 -13.62 -1.10
N GLU A 54 -11.42 -13.38 -0.40
CA GLU A 54 -10.88 -12.03 -0.18
C GLU A 54 -10.51 -11.36 -1.50
N LYS A 55 -10.77 -10.06 -1.60
CA LYS A 55 -10.37 -9.24 -2.75
C LYS A 55 -9.28 -8.27 -2.31
N ASP A 56 -8.21 -8.19 -3.08
CA ASP A 56 -7.13 -7.24 -2.84
C ASP A 56 -7.44 -5.91 -3.56
N PRO A 57 -7.58 -4.79 -2.84
CA PRO A 57 -7.92 -3.50 -3.44
C PRO A 57 -6.74 -2.84 -4.18
N LEU A 58 -5.52 -3.36 -4.04
CA LEU A 58 -4.31 -2.80 -4.69
C LEU A 58 -4.05 -1.33 -4.33
N GLU A 59 -4.18 -0.97 -3.05
CA GLU A 59 -3.98 0.40 -2.57
C GLU A 59 -2.60 0.64 -1.94
N GLY A 60 -1.86 -0.41 -1.63
CA GLY A 60 -0.53 -0.33 -1.02
C GLY A 60 0.60 -0.45 -2.04
N VAL A 61 1.82 -0.19 -1.56
CA VAL A 61 3.03 -0.18 -2.39
C VAL A 61 3.40 -1.58 -2.88
N THR A 62 3.36 -2.59 -2.00
CA THR A 62 3.90 -3.93 -2.27
C THR A 62 3.14 -4.62 -3.40
N GLU A 63 1.82 -4.61 -3.31
CA GLU A 63 0.92 -5.24 -4.25
C GLU A 63 0.91 -4.54 -5.62
N ASN A 64 0.99 -3.20 -5.66
CA ASN A 64 1.13 -2.46 -6.91
C ASN A 64 2.46 -2.76 -7.62
N VAL A 65 3.56 -2.90 -6.87
CA VAL A 65 4.85 -3.31 -7.45
C VAL A 65 4.78 -4.72 -8.02
N ILE A 66 4.14 -5.67 -7.32
CA ILE A 66 4.00 -7.06 -7.79
C ILE A 66 3.20 -7.13 -9.09
N VAL A 67 2.11 -6.36 -9.19
CA VAL A 67 1.22 -6.36 -10.36
C VAL A 67 1.77 -5.49 -11.51
N GLY A 68 2.76 -4.63 -11.23
CA GLY A 68 3.36 -3.74 -12.22
C GLY A 68 2.55 -2.46 -12.48
N GLN A 69 1.74 -2.03 -11.51
CA GLN A 69 0.97 -0.79 -11.56
C GLN A 69 1.75 0.37 -10.93
N SER A 70 1.31 1.61 -11.19
CA SER A 70 1.88 2.79 -10.54
C SER A 70 1.55 2.77 -9.05
N ILE A 71 2.57 2.94 -8.19
CA ILE A 71 2.37 2.96 -6.73
C ILE A 71 1.69 4.28 -6.29
N PRO A 72 0.70 4.24 -5.39
CA PRO A 72 -0.03 5.42 -4.93
C PRO A 72 0.74 6.20 -3.85
N ILE A 73 2.01 6.49 -4.13
CA ILE A 73 2.87 7.35 -3.30
C ILE A 73 3.80 8.15 -4.22
N GLY A 74 4.29 9.30 -3.73
CA GLY A 74 5.20 10.14 -4.51
C GLY A 74 4.53 10.65 -5.78
N THR A 75 5.14 10.40 -6.94
CA THR A 75 4.62 10.86 -8.24
C THR A 75 3.31 10.19 -8.64
N GLY A 76 3.00 9.01 -8.09
CA GLY A 76 1.74 8.31 -8.38
C GLY A 76 0.53 8.89 -7.66
N LEU A 77 0.70 9.85 -6.75
CA LEU A 77 -0.42 10.54 -6.09
C LEU A 77 -1.05 11.65 -6.94
N VAL A 78 -0.39 12.05 -8.03
CA VAL A 78 -0.80 13.20 -8.84
C VAL A 78 -1.39 12.72 -10.14
N GLU A 79 -2.58 13.22 -10.46
CA GLU A 79 -3.20 13.05 -11.77
C GLU A 79 -2.96 14.29 -12.63
N LEU A 80 -2.54 14.07 -13.88
CA LEU A 80 -2.30 15.15 -14.84
C LEU A 80 -3.53 15.36 -15.71
N TYR A 81 -4.07 16.57 -15.68
CA TYR A 81 -5.19 16.98 -16.51
C TYR A 81 -4.74 17.99 -17.56
N MET A 82 -5.04 17.72 -18.83
CA MET A 82 -4.74 18.62 -19.94
C MET A 82 -6.02 19.27 -20.47
N SER A 83 -6.13 20.59 -20.34
CA SER A 83 -7.25 21.36 -20.89
C SER A 83 -6.99 21.73 -22.36
N THR A 84 -7.77 21.15 -23.28
CA THR A 84 -7.62 21.33 -24.73
C THR A 84 -8.16 22.68 -25.25
N SER A 85 -8.89 23.43 -24.44
CA SER A 85 -9.50 24.70 -24.84
C SER A 85 -8.50 25.86 -24.95
N LYS A 86 -7.40 25.84 -24.18
CA LYS A 86 -6.34 26.87 -24.26
C LYS A 86 -5.49 26.76 -25.54
N LEU A 87 -5.22 25.53 -26.00
CA LEU A 87 -4.43 25.26 -27.22
C LEU A 87 -5.06 25.85 -28.50
N LYS A 88 -6.39 26.01 -28.56
CA LYS A 88 -7.07 26.62 -29.71
C LYS A 88 -7.00 28.15 -29.72
N ARG A 89 -6.75 28.79 -28.57
CA ARG A 89 -6.73 30.26 -28.43
C ARG A 89 -5.36 30.85 -28.76
N GLU A 90 -4.29 30.07 -28.65
CA GLU A 90 -2.92 30.46 -29.04
C GLU A 90 -2.62 30.22 -30.54
N LYS A 91 -3.46 29.44 -31.24
CA LYS A 91 -3.32 29.18 -32.69
C LYS A 91 -4.14 30.15 -33.57
N LYS A 92 -4.71 31.21 -33.00
CA LYS A 92 -5.52 32.22 -33.71
C LYS A 92 -4.89 33.59 -33.54
#